data_AF-A0A1F9A006-F1
#
_entry.id   AF-A0A1F9A006-F1
#
_cell.length_a   1.000
_cell.length_b   1.000
_cell.length_c   1.000
_cell.angle_alpha   90.00
_cell.angle_beta   90.00
_cell.angle_gamma   90.00
#
_symmetry.space_group_name_H-M   'P 1'
#
loop_
_entity.id
_entity.type
_entity.pdbx_description
1 polymer ?
#
loop_
_entity_poly.entity_id
_entity_poly.type
_entity_poly.pdbx_seq_one_letter_code
_entity_poly.pdbx_strand_id
1 'polypeptide(L)'
;MEPVWIPLVSGLLGALVGSASSLAAIFMQTRAQQRRERLRLVIEAAMQDHRSVLELMKLPGGPTSIQPLPSYIYYHLRFMNLIEESHLSPDSMKELDKEMAEVYQVCKEPTRKDSNS
;
A
#
# COMPACT_ATOMS: atom_id res chain seq x y z
N MET A 1 -8.39 35.13 -51.60
CA MET A 1 -8.12 35.24 -50.15
C MET A 1 -8.07 33.82 -49.63
N GLU A 2 -6.88 33.35 -49.27
CA GLU A 2 -6.66 32.00 -48.71
C GLU A 2 -7.52 31.83 -47.45
N PRO A 3 -8.17 30.66 -47.23
CA PRO A 3 -9.08 30.45 -46.11
C PRO A 3 -8.32 30.29 -44.78
N VAL A 4 -7.87 31.40 -44.20
CA VAL A 4 -7.13 31.52 -42.91
C VAL A 4 -7.89 30.93 -41.71
N TRP A 5 -9.20 30.71 -41.82
CA TRP A 5 -10.02 30.15 -40.73
C TRP A 5 -9.81 28.63 -40.53
N ILE A 6 -9.41 27.89 -41.57
CA ILE A 6 -9.15 26.44 -41.50
C ILE A 6 -8.01 26.13 -40.50
N PRO A 7 -6.82 26.77 -40.59
CA PRO A 7 -5.74 26.52 -39.62
C PRO A 7 -6.07 26.99 -38.19
N LEU A 8 -6.91 28.01 -38.03
CA LEU A 8 -7.32 28.49 -36.69
C LEU A 8 -8.24 27.48 -36.00
N VAL A 9 -9.23 26.94 -36.71
CA VAL A 9 -10.15 25.93 -36.17
C VAL A 9 -9.43 24.62 -35.91
N SER A 10 -8.53 24.19 -36.81
CA SER A 10 -7.75 22.97 -36.62
C SER A 10 -6.76 23.08 -35.44
N GLY A 11 -6.12 24.24 -35.26
CA GLY A 11 -5.26 24.53 -34.11
C GLY A 11 -6.02 24.51 -32.78
N LEU A 12 -7.22 25.10 -32.75
CA LEU A 12 -8.09 25.09 -31.55
C LEU A 12 -8.56 23.67 -31.20
N LEU A 13 -8.99 22.89 -32.19
CA LEU A 13 -9.38 21.49 -31.98
C LEU A 13 -8.19 20.65 -31.52
N GLY A 14 -7.01 20.85 -32.11
CA GLY A 14 -5.77 20.21 -31.68
C GLY A 14 -5.40 20.54 -30.23
N ALA A 15 -5.55 21.80 -29.83
CA ALA A 15 -5.32 22.23 -28.45
C ALA A 15 -6.33 21.62 -27.46
N LEU A 16 -7.61 21.52 -27.84
CA LEU A 16 -8.64 20.86 -27.02
C LEU A 16 -8.37 19.36 -26.85
N VAL A 17 -8.06 18.66 -27.93
CA VAL A 17 -7.74 17.23 -27.87
C VAL A 17 -6.43 16.99 -27.10
N GLY A 18 -5.41 17.82 -27.33
CA GLY A 18 -4.13 17.74 -26.63
C GLY A 18 -4.25 17.98 -25.14
N SER A 19 -5.02 19.00 -24.73
CA SER A 19 -5.26 19.29 -23.31
C SER A 19 -6.09 18.19 -22.64
N ALA A 20 -7.16 17.71 -23.27
CA ALA A 20 -7.96 16.60 -22.74
C ALA A 20 -7.13 15.31 -22.58
N SER A 21 -6.28 15.00 -23.56
CA SER A 21 -5.38 13.85 -23.50
C SER A 21 -4.35 13.97 -22.37
N SER A 22 -3.82 15.18 -22.16
CA SER A 22 -2.88 15.47 -21.07
C SER A 22 -3.55 15.30 -19.70
N LEU A 23 -4.77 15.82 -19.52
CA LEU A 23 -5.53 15.63 -18.28
C LEU A 23 -5.81 14.15 -18.00
N ALA A 24 -6.19 13.38 -19.02
CA ALA A 24 -6.41 11.94 -18.88
C ALA A 24 -5.14 11.20 -18.44
N ALA A 25 -3.99 11.54 -19.05
CA ALA A 25 -2.69 10.96 -18.68
C ALA A 25 -2.30 11.29 -17.23
N ILE A 26 -2.45 12.56 -16.82
CA ILE A 26 -2.17 13.00 -15.45
C ILE A 26 -3.06 12.23 -14.46
N PHE A 27 -4.37 12.12 -14.73
CA PHE A 27 -5.29 11.41 -13.86
C PHE A 27 -4.90 9.94 -13.65
N MET A 28 -4.51 9.24 -14.73
CA MET A 28 -4.04 7.86 -14.64
C MET A 28 -2.74 7.76 -13.82
N GLN A 29 -1.79 8.67 -14.04
CA GLN A 29 -0.52 8.68 -13.31
C GLN A 29 -0.73 8.98 -11.81
N THR A 30 -1.54 9.99 -11.49
CA THR A 30 -1.86 10.37 -10.11
C THR A 30 -2.49 9.21 -9.36
N ARG A 31 -3.47 8.51 -9.96
CA ARG A 31 -4.11 7.36 -9.30
C ARG A 31 -3.13 6.22 -9.02
N ALA A 32 -2.21 5.94 -9.94
CA ALA A 32 -1.18 4.93 -9.74
C ALA A 32 -0.16 5.34 -8.66
N GLN A 33 0.24 6.62 -8.64
CA GLN A 33 1.15 7.18 -7.64
C GLN A 33 0.54 7.15 -6.24
N GLN A 34 -0.71 7.59 -6.08
CA GLN A 34 -1.43 7.57 -4.81
C GLN A 34 -1.47 6.17 -4.19
N ARG A 35 -1.75 5.14 -5.00
CA ARG A 35 -1.75 3.74 -4.51
C ARG A 35 -0.37 3.30 -4.00
N ARG A 36 0.71 3.66 -4.71
CA ARG A 36 2.07 3.29 -4.33
C ARG A 36 2.56 4.05 -3.11
N GLU A 37 2.25 5.34 -3.04
CA GLU A 37 2.62 6.20 -1.93
C GLU A 37 1.92 5.75 -0.65
N ARG A 38 0.63 5.43 -0.74
CA ARG A 38 -0.11 4.82 0.38
C ARG A 38 0.56 3.53 0.86
N LEU A 39 0.88 2.59 -0.06
CA LEU A 39 1.55 1.34 0.31
C LEU A 39 2.88 1.60 1.04
N ARG A 40 3.67 2.56 0.57
CA ARG A 40 4.94 2.94 1.21
C ARG A 40 4.72 3.47 2.63
N LEU A 41 3.77 4.39 2.82
CA LEU A 41 3.46 4.95 4.13
C LEU A 41 3.03 3.87 5.14
N VAL A 42 2.21 2.91 4.70
CA VAL A 42 1.78 1.80 5.56
C VAL A 42 2.95 0.89 5.95
N ILE A 43 3.84 0.57 5.00
CA ILE A 43 5.04 -0.22 5.28
C ILE A 43 5.98 0.54 6.23
N GLU A 44 6.17 1.84 6.02
CA GLU A 44 7.02 2.68 6.86
C GLU A 44 6.49 2.75 8.30
N ALA A 45 5.18 2.93 8.46
CA ALA A 45 4.52 2.88 9.77
C ALA A 45 4.72 1.51 10.45
N ALA A 46 4.51 0.40 9.72
CA ALA A 46 4.72 -0.95 10.25
C ALA A 46 6.18 -1.21 10.66
N MET A 47 7.14 -0.71 9.88
CA MET A 47 8.57 -0.81 10.20
C MET A 47 8.93 0.01 11.42
N GLN A 48 8.36 1.20 11.56
CA GLN A 48 8.58 2.06 12.72
C GLN A 48 8.02 1.41 13.99
N ASP A 49 6.79 0.89 13.93
CA ASP A 49 6.18 0.19 15.06
C ASP A 49 7.01 -1.04 15.50
N HIS A 50 7.40 -1.87 14.53
CA HIS A 50 8.30 -3.01 14.79
C HIS A 50 9.65 -2.58 15.42
N ARG A 51 10.23 -1.45 14.98
CA ARG A 51 11.45 -0.89 15.58
C ARG A 51 11.21 -0.41 17.02
N SER A 52 10.09 0.24 17.29
CA SER A 52 9.73 0.66 18.65
C SER A 52 9.61 -0.56 19.58
N VAL A 53 9.00 -1.65 19.14
CA VAL A 53 8.92 -2.89 19.95
C VAL A 53 10.29 -3.53 20.15
N LEU A 54 11.16 -3.51 19.12
CA LEU A 54 12.56 -3.95 19.25
C LEU A 54 13.34 -3.15 20.28
N GLU A 55 13.09 -1.84 20.39
CA GLU A 55 13.71 -1.00 21.42
C GLU A 55 13.19 -1.34 22.81
N LEU A 56 11.89 -1.60 22.96
CA LEU A 56 11.29 -2.03 24.21
C LEU A 56 11.84 -3.38 24.70
N MET A 57 12.19 -4.31 23.79
CA MET A 57 12.84 -5.57 24.17
C MET A 57 14.23 -5.39 24.82
N LYS A 58 14.90 -4.26 24.56
CA LYS A 58 16.22 -3.98 25.17
C LYS A 58 16.10 -3.52 26.62
N LEU A 59 14.90 -3.13 27.07
CA LEU A 59 14.65 -2.67 28.43
C LEU A 59 14.48 -3.87 29.38
N PRO A 60 14.93 -3.75 30.64
CA PRO A 60 14.68 -4.77 31.65
C PRO A 60 13.16 -4.90 31.89
N GLY A 61 12.61 -6.09 31.64
CA GLY A 61 11.16 -6.35 31.69
C GLY A 61 10.43 -6.22 30.34
N GLY A 62 11.17 -5.99 29.25
CA GLY A 62 10.62 -5.96 27.89
C GLY A 62 10.08 -7.31 27.40
N PRO A 63 9.37 -7.33 26.26
CA PRO A 63 8.84 -8.56 25.67
C PRO A 63 9.95 -9.57 25.37
N THR A 64 9.69 -10.86 25.57
CA THR A 64 10.67 -11.94 25.30
C THR A 64 10.66 -12.43 23.85
N SER A 65 9.65 -12.04 23.07
CA SER A 65 9.49 -12.45 21.67
C SER A 65 8.77 -11.36 20.89
N ILE A 66 9.19 -11.15 19.65
CA ILE A 66 8.54 -10.26 18.69
C ILE A 66 8.00 -11.05 17.52
N GLN A 67 6.91 -10.54 16.94
CA GLN A 67 6.42 -11.06 15.68
C GLN A 67 7.38 -10.66 14.54
N PRO A 68 7.54 -11.50 13.51
CA PRO A 68 8.29 -11.17 12.31
C PRO A 68 7.78 -9.88 11.64
N LEU A 69 8.67 -9.12 11.02
CA LEU A 69 8.33 -7.90 10.29
C LEU A 69 7.22 -8.10 9.22
N PRO A 70 7.17 -9.21 8.44
CA PRO A 70 6.07 -9.44 7.50
C PRO A 70 4.69 -9.48 8.16
N SER A 71 4.59 -9.99 9.40
CA SER A 71 3.36 -9.99 10.18
C SER A 71 2.91 -8.56 10.51
N TYR A 72 3.83 -7.68 10.93
CA TYR A 72 3.52 -6.26 11.16
C TYR A 72 3.04 -5.53 9.91
N ILE A 73 3.70 -5.80 8.77
CA ILE A 73 3.33 -5.21 7.47
C ILE A 73 1.93 -5.68 7.06
N TYR A 74 1.65 -6.98 7.18
CA TYR A 74 0.33 -7.52 6.85
C TYR A 74 -0.77 -6.92 7.73
N TYR A 75 -0.55 -6.85 9.05
CA TYR A 75 -1.49 -6.23 9.99
C TYR A 75 -1.83 -4.81 9.56
N HIS A 76 -0.83 -3.96 9.34
CA HIS A 76 -1.04 -2.55 9.00
C HIS A 76 -1.72 -2.39 7.63
N LEU A 77 -1.39 -3.23 6.65
CA LEU A 77 -2.06 -3.21 5.35
C LEU A 77 -3.53 -3.58 5.47
N ARG A 78 -3.83 -4.67 6.18
CA ARG A 78 -5.20 -5.15 6.33
C ARG A 78 -6.04 -4.20 7.17
N PHE A 79 -5.48 -3.70 8.27
CA PHE A 79 -6.10 -2.67 9.10
C PHE A 79 -6.44 -1.40 8.31
N MET A 80 -5.51 -0.91 7.49
CA MET A 80 -5.76 0.25 6.63
C MET A 80 -6.83 -0.02 5.55
N ASN A 81 -6.93 -1.25 5.05
CA ASN A 81 -8.02 -1.61 4.12
C ASN A 81 -9.37 -1.64 4.83
N LEU A 82 -9.44 -2.18 6.05
CA LEU A 82 -10.67 -2.19 6.86
C LEU A 82 -11.17 -0.77 7.17
N ILE A 83 -10.24 0.16 7.45
CA ILE A 83 -10.59 1.58 7.65
C ILE A 83 -11.17 2.18 6.38
N GLU A 84 -10.52 1.99 5.22
CA GLU A 84 -11.00 2.56 3.96
C GLU A 84 -12.35 2.01 3.54
N GLU A 85 -12.56 0.71 3.74
CA GLU A 85 -13.83 0.05 3.44
C GLU A 85 -14.92 0.40 4.46
N SER A 86 -14.62 1.19 5.50
CA SER A 86 -15.53 1.50 6.62
C SER A 86 -16.07 0.25 7.31
N HIS A 87 -15.31 -0.85 7.25
CA HIS A 87 -15.66 -2.16 7.79
C HIS A 87 -15.02 -2.41 9.16
N LEU A 88 -14.52 -1.35 9.82
CA LEU A 88 -13.90 -1.46 11.13
C LEU A 88 -14.96 -1.81 12.19
N SER A 89 -15.04 -3.09 12.53
CA SER A 89 -15.97 -3.66 13.50
C SER A 89 -15.25 -4.65 14.43
N PRO A 90 -15.84 -5.00 15.58
CA PRO A 90 -15.26 -6.02 16.45
C PRO A 90 -15.05 -7.36 15.75
N ASP A 91 -15.95 -7.73 14.83
CA ASP A 91 -15.87 -9.00 14.13
C ASP A 91 -14.79 -8.99 13.04
N SER A 92 -14.63 -7.87 12.31
CA SER A 92 -13.51 -7.73 11.37
C SER A 92 -12.14 -7.73 12.06
N MET A 93 -12.06 -7.22 13.28
CA MET A 93 -10.83 -7.26 14.08
C MET A 93 -10.51 -8.68 14.54
N LYS A 94 -11.50 -9.46 14.98
CA LYS A 94 -11.29 -10.89 15.30
C LYS A 94 -10.83 -11.68 14.08
N GLU A 95 -11.39 -11.37 12.91
CA GLU A 95 -10.98 -12.01 11.66
C GLU A 95 -9.54 -11.62 11.30
N LEU A 96 -9.18 -10.35 11.44
CA LEU A 96 -7.79 -9.89 11.30
C LEU A 96 -6.84 -10.61 12.26
N ASP A 97 -7.20 -10.78 13.53
CA ASP A 97 -6.39 -11.50 14.51
C ASP A 97 -6.17 -12.98 14.11
N LYS A 98 -7.20 -13.60 13.52
CA LYS A 98 -7.11 -14.95 12.99
C LYS A 98 -6.19 -15.01 11.75
N GLU A 99 -6.37 -14.12 10.78
CA GLU A 99 -5.50 -13.99 9.60
C GLU A 99 -4.03 -13.77 10.03
N MET A 100 -3.82 -12.94 11.06
CA MET A 100 -2.51 -12.66 11.64
C MET A 100 -1.84 -13.90 12.24
N ALA A 101 -2.60 -14.74 12.94
CA ALA A 101 -2.08 -15.99 13.48
C ALA A 101 -1.59 -16.91 12.37
N GLU A 102 -2.31 -16.99 11.24
CA GLU A 102 -1.92 -17.78 10.07
C GLU A 102 -0.64 -17.24 9.42
N VAL A 103 -0.57 -15.92 9.18
CA VAL A 103 0.63 -15.27 8.63
C VAL A 103 1.84 -15.48 9.53
N TYR A 104 1.65 -15.40 10.85
CA TYR A 104 2.70 -15.66 11.82
C TYR A 104 3.23 -17.10 11.73
N GLN A 105 2.37 -18.11 11.58
CA GLN A 105 2.81 -19.50 11.41
C GLN A 105 3.65 -19.68 10.15
N VAL A 106 3.20 -19.13 9.02
CA VAL A 106 3.94 -19.19 7.75
C VAL A 106 5.32 -18.52 7.88
N CYS A 107 5.40 -17.40 8.59
CA CYS A 107 6.68 -16.71 8.80
C CYS A 107 7.59 -17.39 9.83
N LYS A 108 7.03 -18.21 10.73
CA LYS A 108 7.75 -18.95 11.76
C LYS A 108 8.30 -20.28 11.25
N GLU A 109 7.62 -20.91 10.29
CA GLU A 109 8.16 -22.09 9.61
C GLU A 109 9.33 -21.66 8.72
N PRO A 110 10.58 -22.06 9.03
CA PRO A 110 11.66 -21.86 8.08
C PRO A 110 11.26 -22.65 6.83
N THR A 111 11.38 -22.04 5.65
CA THR A 111 11.33 -22.71 4.36
C THR A 111 12.40 -23.81 4.31
N ARG A 112 12.12 -24.96 4.93
CA ARG A 112 12.91 -26.19 4.83
C ARG A 112 12.20 -27.08 3.85
N LYS A 113 12.30 -26.77 2.55
CA LYS A 113 12.11 -27.79 1.51
C LYS A 113 12.74 -27.50 0.14
N ASP A 114 13.85 -26.77 0.09
CA ASP A 114 14.66 -26.68 -1.15
C ASP A 114 16.08 -27.22 -0.91
N SER A 115 16.18 -28.41 -0.31
CA SER A 115 17.42 -29.19 -0.29
C SER A 115 17.09 -30.68 -0.41
N ASN A 116 16.61 -31.09 -1.57
CA ASN A 116 16.79 -32.42 -2.16
C ASN A 116 16.04 -32.50 -3.49
N SER A 117 16.73 -32.19 -4.58
CA SER A 117 16.81 -33.06 -5.76
C SER A 117 17.88 -32.57 -6.72
#